data_AF-A0AAE2Y934-F1
#
_entry.id   AF-A0AAE2Y934-F1
#
_cell.length_a   1.000
_cell.length_b   1.000
_cell.length_c   1.000
_cell.angle_alpha   90.00
_cell.angle_beta   90.00
_cell.angle_gamma   90.00
#
_symmetry.space_group_name_H-M   'P 1'
#
loop_
_entity.id
_entity.type
_entity.pdbx_description
1 polymer ?
#
loop_
_entity_poly.entity_id
_entity_poly.type
_entity_poly.pdbx_seq_one_letter_code
_entity_poly.pdbx_strand_id
1 'polypeptide(L)'
;MVRKVRFKCIKCGNCCRDKNSLVTITNMDIIRLVGHLKCDLRELLQKYVGFYQVRKELENRLVFPAISTFRGNAFLGLRKKDDGSCVFLKGNLCGIYEVRPMVCRSFPFVFEVKEGWLSWGLMARAENICPGLGQGKRVSEKNLEILGKQVIEELEQYRKIVSAWNNQEKAEQLDPILLVSSFLEEAKLFPPQ
;
A
#
# COMPACT_ATOMS: atom_id res chain seq x y z
N MET A 1 -1.99 7.21 26.72
CA MET A 1 -0.54 7.41 26.96
C MET A 1 0.14 7.68 25.63
N VAL A 2 0.55 8.92 25.36
CA VAL A 2 1.19 9.27 24.08
C VAL A 2 2.57 8.62 24.01
N ARG A 3 2.73 7.60 23.17
CA ARG A 3 4.02 6.92 22.95
C ARG A 3 4.99 7.90 22.30
N LYS A 4 6.00 8.35 23.06
CA LYS A 4 7.08 9.22 22.54
C LYS A 4 8.00 8.39 21.64
N VAL A 5 7.73 8.36 20.34
CA VAL A 5 8.52 7.59 19.35
C VAL A 5 9.59 8.48 18.69
N ARG A 6 10.79 7.93 18.49
CA ARG A 6 11.84 8.50 17.64
C ARG A 6 11.96 7.69 16.37
N PHE A 7 12.13 8.35 15.24
CA PHE A 7 12.29 7.66 13.97
C PHE A 7 13.11 8.49 12.96
N LYS A 8 14.01 7.81 12.25
CA LYS A 8 14.66 8.31 11.04
C LYS A 8 14.83 7.16 10.07
N CYS A 9 14.25 7.26 8.88
CA CYS A 9 14.57 6.32 7.81
C CYS A 9 16.05 6.47 7.44
N ILE A 10 16.84 5.42 7.67
CA ILE A 10 18.28 5.38 7.33
C ILE A 10 18.55 4.70 5.98
N LYS A 11 17.51 4.49 5.16
CA LYS A 11 17.60 3.89 3.81
C LYS A 11 18.35 2.54 3.79
N CYS A 12 18.11 1.70 4.80
CA CYS A 12 18.77 0.39 4.93
C CYS A 12 18.22 -0.70 3.98
N GLY A 13 17.01 -0.51 3.44
CA GLY A 13 16.37 -1.46 2.55
C GLY A 13 15.74 -2.69 3.23
N ASN A 14 15.77 -2.79 4.57
CA ASN A 14 15.22 -3.95 5.29
C ASN A 14 13.72 -4.14 5.06
N CYS A 15 12.93 -3.07 5.01
CA CYS A 15 11.50 -3.16 4.67
C CYS A 15 11.28 -3.71 3.25
N CYS A 16 12.20 -3.44 2.31
CA CYS A 16 12.15 -4.00 0.97
C CYS A 16 12.58 -5.48 0.92
N ARG A 17 13.32 -5.98 1.92
CA ARG A 17 13.77 -7.38 1.99
C ARG A 17 12.88 -8.25 2.87
N ASP A 18 11.92 -7.66 3.58
CA ASP A 18 11.05 -8.42 4.46
C ASP A 18 10.15 -9.38 3.67
N LYS A 19 10.42 -10.68 3.78
CA LYS A 19 9.71 -11.71 3.03
C LYS A 19 8.23 -11.83 3.44
N ASN A 20 7.90 -11.40 4.66
CA ASN A 20 6.56 -11.50 5.22
C ASN A 20 5.70 -10.26 4.96
N SER A 21 6.28 -9.17 4.46
CA SER A 21 5.56 -7.95 4.13
C SER A 21 5.09 -8.00 2.68
N LEU A 22 3.80 -7.81 2.47
CA LEU A 22 3.23 -7.52 1.16
C LEU A 22 3.05 -6.00 1.06
N VAL A 23 3.68 -5.37 0.06
CA VAL A 23 3.43 -3.96 -0.25
C VAL A 23 2.15 -3.89 -1.08
N THR A 24 1.01 -3.76 -0.42
CA THR A 24 -0.27 -3.49 -1.08
C THR A 24 -0.24 -2.11 -1.71
N ILE A 25 -0.92 -1.97 -2.85
CA ILE A 25 -1.00 -0.72 -3.59
C ILE A 25 -2.45 -0.31 -3.85
N THR A 26 -2.69 1.00 -3.89
CA THR A 26 -3.99 1.61 -4.23
C THR A 26 -4.06 2.04 -5.69
N ASN A 27 -5.22 2.52 -6.14
CA ASN A 27 -5.38 3.23 -7.42
C ASN A 27 -4.46 4.46 -7.51
N MET A 28 -4.27 5.21 -6.41
CA MET A 28 -3.39 6.37 -6.38
C MET A 28 -1.90 5.99 -6.47
N ASP A 29 -1.53 4.85 -5.89
CA ASP A 29 -0.19 4.26 -6.08
C ASP A 29 0.05 3.93 -7.56
N ILE A 30 -0.92 3.33 -8.24
CA ILE A 30 -0.82 3.00 -9.67
C ILE A 30 -0.58 4.25 -10.51
N ILE A 31 -1.35 5.32 -10.28
CA ILE A 31 -1.19 6.60 -11.00
C ILE A 31 0.23 7.16 -10.80
N ARG A 32 0.72 7.18 -9.56
CA ARG A 32 2.08 7.67 -9.25
C ARG A 32 3.16 6.82 -9.89
N LEU A 33 2.99 5.49 -9.87
CA LEU A 33 3.96 4.55 -10.46
C LEU A 33 4.01 4.68 -11.99
N VAL A 34 2.86 4.72 -12.66
CA VAL A 34 2.76 4.95 -14.12
C VAL A 34 3.48 6.24 -14.51
N GLY A 35 3.17 7.36 -13.83
CA GLY A 35 3.77 8.66 -14.13
C GLY A 35 5.29 8.68 -13.91
N HIS A 36 5.78 8.03 -12.86
CA HIS A 36 7.19 7.98 -12.54
C HIS A 36 8.00 7.04 -13.45
N LEU A 37 7.46 5.85 -13.72
CA LEU A 37 8.11 4.84 -14.55
C LEU A 37 7.96 5.12 -16.05
N LYS A 38 7.06 6.05 -16.42
CA LYS A 38 6.73 6.41 -17.80
C LYS A 38 6.31 5.18 -18.62
N CYS A 39 5.53 4.31 -18.00
CA CYS A 39 5.01 3.08 -18.60
C CYS A 39 3.48 3.09 -18.62
N ASP A 40 2.86 2.28 -19.49
CA ASP A 40 1.42 2.10 -19.44
C ASP A 40 0.99 1.10 -18.33
N LEU A 41 -0.32 0.91 -18.17
CA LEU A 41 -0.87 -0.02 -17.20
C LEU A 41 -0.47 -1.47 -17.46
N ARG A 42 -0.43 -1.89 -18.72
CA ARG A 42 -0.11 -3.27 -19.09
C ARG A 42 1.32 -3.59 -18.69
N GLU A 43 2.26 -2.70 -19.00
CA GLU A 43 3.66 -2.82 -18.62
C GLU A 43 3.81 -2.80 -17.09
N LEU A 44 3.09 -1.92 -16.39
CA LEU A 44 3.12 -1.88 -14.92
C LEU A 44 2.71 -3.23 -14.30
N LEU A 45 1.58 -3.80 -14.75
CA LEU A 45 1.03 -5.05 -14.24
C LEU A 45 1.89 -6.27 -14.62
N GLN A 46 2.51 -6.25 -15.79
CA GLN A 46 3.41 -7.32 -16.19
C GLN A 46 4.72 -7.33 -15.40
N LYS A 47 5.34 -6.16 -15.21
CA LYS A 47 6.70 -6.07 -14.66
C LYS A 47 6.76 -5.86 -13.16
N TYR A 48 5.83 -5.10 -12.58
CA TYR A 48 6.02 -4.54 -11.24
C TYR A 48 4.92 -4.88 -10.23
N VAL A 49 3.72 -5.25 -10.70
CA VAL A 49 2.56 -5.46 -9.83
C VAL A 49 2.01 -6.88 -9.99
N GLY A 50 1.55 -7.47 -8.89
CA GLY A 50 1.00 -8.82 -8.86
C GLY A 50 -0.29 -8.90 -8.05
N PHE A 51 -1.03 -9.99 -8.29
CA PHE A 51 -2.23 -10.35 -7.55
C PHE A 51 -1.88 -11.42 -6.52
N TYR A 52 -2.15 -11.12 -5.25
CA TYR A 52 -1.83 -11.99 -4.13
C TYR A 52 -3.10 -12.50 -3.51
N GLN A 53 -3.35 -13.79 -3.68
CA GLN A 53 -4.57 -14.43 -3.22
C GLN A 53 -4.68 -14.40 -1.69
N VAL A 54 -5.83 -13.99 -1.20
CA VAL A 54 -6.11 -13.87 0.24
C VAL A 54 -6.61 -15.21 0.75
N ARG A 55 -5.99 -15.70 1.82
CA ARG A 55 -6.56 -16.83 2.56
C ARG A 55 -7.76 -16.35 3.36
N LYS A 56 -8.88 -17.09 3.31
CA LYS A 56 -10.16 -16.69 3.92
C LYS A 56 -10.04 -16.28 5.39
N GLU A 57 -9.12 -16.88 6.13
CA GLU A 57 -8.92 -16.62 7.56
C GLU A 57 -8.29 -15.26 7.86
N LEU A 58 -7.69 -14.62 6.85
CA LEU A 58 -7.01 -13.33 6.97
C LEU A 58 -7.87 -12.16 6.50
N GLU A 59 -8.99 -12.42 5.84
CA GLU A 59 -9.80 -11.41 5.16
C GLU A 59 -10.31 -10.31 6.09
N ASN A 60 -10.83 -10.69 7.26
CA ASN A 60 -11.37 -9.74 8.25
C ASN A 60 -10.30 -9.06 9.14
N ARG A 61 -9.01 -9.40 8.96
CA ARG A 61 -7.91 -8.89 9.80
C ARG A 61 -7.08 -7.82 9.11
N LEU A 62 -7.42 -7.47 7.87
CA LEU A 62 -6.61 -6.62 7.02
C LEU A 62 -7.23 -5.25 6.84
N VAL A 63 -6.37 -4.24 6.87
CA VAL A 63 -6.76 -2.82 6.74
C VAL A 63 -7.21 -2.50 5.30
N PHE A 64 -6.62 -3.20 4.32
CA PHE A 64 -6.95 -3.07 2.90
C PHE A 64 -8.13 -3.96 2.52
N PRO A 65 -9.08 -3.46 1.73
CA PRO A 65 -10.17 -4.26 1.20
C PRO A 65 -9.64 -5.26 0.15
N ALA A 66 -10.13 -6.50 0.18
CA ALA A 66 -9.80 -7.50 -0.81
C ALA A 66 -10.64 -7.30 -2.08
N ILE A 67 -10.03 -7.54 -3.22
CA ILE A 67 -10.67 -7.47 -4.54
C ILE A 67 -11.19 -8.87 -4.87
N SER A 68 -12.49 -8.97 -5.16
CA SER A 68 -13.12 -10.20 -5.65
C SER A 68 -12.66 -10.49 -7.08
N THR A 69 -12.19 -11.71 -7.33
CA THR A 69 -11.80 -12.18 -8.67
C THR A 69 -12.38 -13.57 -8.94
N PHE A 70 -12.40 -14.00 -10.20
CA PHE A 70 -12.84 -15.36 -10.57
C PHE A 70 -12.04 -16.49 -9.90
N ARG A 71 -10.81 -16.21 -9.42
CA ARG A 71 -9.98 -17.18 -8.70
C ARG A 71 -10.15 -17.09 -7.18
N GLY A 72 -11.01 -16.20 -6.69
CA GLY A 72 -11.14 -15.85 -5.27
C GLY A 72 -10.52 -14.50 -4.93
N ASN A 73 -10.62 -14.09 -3.67
CA ASN A 73 -10.24 -12.74 -3.23
C ASN A 73 -8.72 -12.53 -3.30
N ALA A 74 -8.30 -11.34 -3.71
CA ALA A 74 -6.90 -10.99 -3.92
C ALA A 74 -6.57 -9.57 -3.48
N PHE A 75 -5.30 -9.32 -3.17
CA PHE A 75 -4.74 -7.98 -3.07
C PHE A 75 -3.88 -7.66 -4.28
N LEU A 76 -3.94 -6.40 -4.70
CA LEU A 76 -2.96 -5.84 -5.60
C LEU A 76 -1.74 -5.38 -4.79
N GLY A 77 -0.55 -5.80 -5.21
CA GLY A 77 0.68 -5.40 -4.54
C GLY A 77 1.91 -5.43 -5.43
N LEU A 78 3.01 -4.85 -4.95
CA LEU A 78 4.27 -4.88 -5.67
C LEU A 78 4.81 -6.31 -5.77
N ARG A 79 5.39 -6.66 -6.92
CA ARG A 79 6.06 -7.95 -7.13
C ARG A 79 7.28 -8.09 -6.23
N LYS A 80 7.55 -9.34 -5.87
CA LYS A 80 8.81 -9.76 -5.26
C LYS A 80 9.69 -10.38 -6.33
N LYS A 81 11.00 -10.20 -6.20
CA LYS A 81 12.03 -10.94 -6.94
C LYS A 81 12.15 -12.35 -6.37
N ASP A 82 12.93 -13.20 -7.04
CA ASP A 82 13.15 -14.59 -6.64
C ASP A 82 13.75 -14.72 -5.23
N ASP A 83 14.56 -13.76 -4.81
CA ASP A 83 15.14 -13.71 -3.45
C ASP A 83 14.12 -13.26 -2.36
N GLY A 84 12.90 -12.91 -2.75
CA GLY A 84 11.83 -12.41 -1.89
C GLY A 84 11.88 -10.90 -1.61
N SER A 85 12.84 -10.17 -2.18
CA SER A 85 12.92 -8.71 -2.06
C SER A 85 11.94 -8.00 -3.01
N CYS A 86 11.57 -6.76 -2.69
CA CYS A 86 10.73 -5.92 -3.54
C CYS A 86 11.37 -5.69 -4.91
N VAL A 87 10.57 -5.74 -5.98
CA VAL A 87 11.00 -5.52 -7.37
C VAL A 87 11.81 -4.22 -7.56
N PHE A 88 11.51 -3.16 -6.80
CA PHE A 88 12.21 -1.88 -6.90
C PHE A 88 13.47 -1.75 -6.03
N LEU A 89 13.89 -2.78 -5.28
CA LEU A 89 15.12 -2.71 -4.50
C LEU A 89 16.35 -2.71 -5.42
N LYS A 90 17.21 -1.69 -5.32
CA LYS A 90 18.50 -1.60 -6.03
C LYS A 90 19.62 -1.45 -5.00
N GLY A 91 20.37 -2.53 -4.76
CA GLY A 91 21.30 -2.59 -3.63
C GLY A 91 20.55 -2.39 -2.31
N ASN A 92 20.86 -1.32 -1.57
CA ASN A 92 20.16 -0.92 -0.34
C ASN A 92 19.06 0.13 -0.55
N LEU A 93 18.90 0.64 -1.77
CA LEU A 93 18.05 1.80 -2.05
C LEU A 93 16.76 1.38 -2.75
N CYS A 94 15.66 2.06 -2.40
CA CYS A 94 14.41 1.93 -3.13
C CYS A 94 14.52 2.74 -4.43
N GLY A 95 14.34 2.07 -5.58
CA GLY A 95 14.40 2.69 -6.90
C GLY A 95 13.25 3.66 -7.20
N ILE A 96 12.21 3.69 -6.35
CA ILE A 96 11.04 4.56 -6.47
C ILE A 96 10.83 5.39 -5.19
N TYR A 97 11.90 5.76 -4.48
CA TYR A 97 11.82 6.34 -3.13
C TYR A 97 10.87 7.56 -3.04
N GLU A 98 10.86 8.43 -4.05
CA GLU A 98 10.06 9.65 -4.06
C GLU A 98 8.56 9.39 -4.32
N VAL A 99 8.22 8.29 -4.99
CA VAL A 99 6.85 7.91 -5.34
C VAL A 99 6.43 6.59 -4.67
N ARG A 100 7.06 6.26 -3.55
CA ARG A 100 6.80 5.03 -2.78
C ARG A 100 5.31 4.83 -2.55
N PRO A 101 4.82 3.58 -2.56
CA PRO A 101 3.43 3.31 -2.24
C PRO A 101 3.01 3.85 -0.87
N MET A 102 1.72 4.11 -0.66
CA MET A 102 1.20 4.67 0.60
C MET A 102 1.73 3.92 1.83
N VAL A 103 1.68 2.57 1.82
CA VAL A 103 2.17 1.73 2.93
C VAL A 103 3.68 1.86 3.16
N CYS A 104 4.45 2.12 2.10
CA CYS A 104 5.90 2.34 2.21
C CYS A 104 6.25 3.76 2.68
N ARG A 105 5.38 4.75 2.46
CA ARG A 105 5.53 6.12 2.97
C ARG A 105 5.17 6.20 4.45
N SER A 106 4.15 5.47 4.87
CA SER A 106 3.67 5.46 6.27
C SER A 106 4.53 4.59 7.18
N PHE A 107 5.22 3.56 6.66
CA PHE A 107 6.10 2.71 7.44
C PHE A 107 7.13 3.52 8.27
N PRO A 108 7.30 3.23 9.59
CA PRO A 108 6.80 2.07 10.33
C PRO A 108 5.43 2.24 11.00
N PHE A 109 4.73 3.33 10.70
CA PHE A 109 3.46 3.67 11.34
C PHE A 109 2.27 3.04 10.61
N VAL A 110 1.27 2.66 11.40
CA VAL A 110 -0.05 2.24 10.93
C VAL A 110 -1.09 3.20 11.48
N PHE A 111 -2.15 3.45 10.70
CA PHE A 111 -3.18 4.42 11.03
C PHE A 111 -4.55 3.77 10.94
N GLU A 112 -5.43 4.14 11.86
CA GLU A 112 -6.80 3.64 11.93
C GLU A 112 -7.73 4.73 12.48
N VAL A 113 -8.99 4.75 12.04
CA VAL A 113 -10.02 5.60 12.62
C VAL A 113 -10.86 4.75 13.56
N LYS A 114 -10.91 5.12 14.84
CA LYS A 114 -11.71 4.47 15.88
C LYS A 114 -12.64 5.51 16.49
N GLU A 115 -13.95 5.25 16.42
CA GLU A 115 -14.98 6.14 16.98
C GLU A 115 -14.86 7.59 16.48
N GLY A 116 -14.48 7.77 15.21
CA GLY A 116 -14.27 9.09 14.60
C GLY A 116 -12.90 9.72 14.87
N TRP A 117 -12.04 9.08 15.67
CA TRP A 117 -10.72 9.59 16.00
C TRP A 117 -9.62 8.88 15.22
N LEU A 118 -8.75 9.67 14.58
CA LEU A 118 -7.52 9.17 13.98
C LEU A 118 -6.56 8.71 15.09
N SER A 119 -6.20 7.45 15.05
CA SER A 119 -5.19 6.86 15.93
C SER A 119 -4.09 6.21 15.10
N TRP A 120 -2.93 6.05 15.73
CA TRP A 120 -1.76 5.48 15.08
C TRP A 120 -1.02 4.53 16.02
N GLY A 121 -0.33 3.58 15.42
CA GLY A 121 0.53 2.62 16.10
C GLY A 121 1.78 2.31 15.28
N LEU A 122 2.57 1.36 15.76
CA LEU A 122 3.64 0.76 14.98
C LEU A 122 3.11 -0.52 14.32
N MET A 123 3.56 -0.77 13.11
CA MET A 123 3.36 -2.07 12.47
C MET A 123 3.92 -3.17 13.39
N ALA A 124 3.20 -4.29 13.55
CA ALA A 124 3.52 -5.33 14.55
C ALA A 124 4.98 -5.83 14.52
N ARG A 125 5.63 -5.82 13.35
CA ARG A 125 7.02 -6.26 13.15
C ARG A 125 8.00 -5.11 12.90
N ALA A 126 7.59 -3.85 13.08
CA ALA A 126 8.40 -2.69 12.77
C ALA A 126 9.76 -2.71 13.49
N GLU A 127 9.77 -3.10 14.77
CA GLU A 127 10.98 -3.20 15.60
C GLU A 127 11.98 -4.23 15.05
N ASN A 128 11.49 -5.35 14.53
CA ASN A 128 12.32 -6.40 13.96
C ASN A 128 12.84 -6.06 12.54
N ILE A 129 12.14 -5.17 11.84
CA ILE A 129 12.43 -4.84 10.44
C ILE A 129 13.28 -3.57 10.34
N CYS A 130 12.97 -2.54 11.14
CA CYS A 130 13.48 -1.20 10.93
C CYS A 130 14.52 -0.78 11.98
N PRO A 131 15.83 -0.80 11.66
CA PRO A 131 16.85 -0.24 12.54
C PRO A 131 16.78 1.30 12.67
N GLY A 132 15.94 1.96 11.87
CA GLY A 132 15.68 3.40 11.98
C GLY A 132 14.68 3.78 13.08
N LEU A 133 13.99 2.79 13.66
CA LEU A 133 13.12 3.01 14.81
C LEU A 133 13.98 3.25 16.06
N GLY A 134 13.61 4.25 16.86
CA GLY A 134 14.42 4.74 17.98
C GLY A 134 15.52 5.74 17.57
N GLN A 135 15.82 5.85 16.26
CA GLN A 135 16.85 6.75 15.74
C GLN A 135 16.31 8.15 15.46
N GLY A 136 17.20 9.15 15.44
CA GLY A 136 16.88 10.51 15.02
C GLY A 136 16.00 11.29 16.01
N LYS A 137 15.21 12.23 15.46
CA LYS A 137 14.38 13.15 16.25
C LYS A 137 13.10 12.45 16.71
N ARG A 138 12.50 12.98 17.77
CA ARG A 138 11.14 12.62 18.17
C ARG A 138 10.21 12.96 17.01
N VAL A 139 9.31 12.03 16.69
CA VAL A 139 8.30 12.26 15.66
C VAL A 139 7.25 13.21 16.21
N SER A 140 6.95 14.24 15.43
CA SER A 140 5.92 15.23 15.77
C SER A 140 4.53 14.61 15.66
N GLU A 141 3.71 14.81 16.68
CA GLU A 141 2.30 14.38 16.68
C GLU A 141 1.52 15.02 15.54
N LYS A 142 1.77 16.31 15.27
CA LYS A 142 1.20 17.02 14.11
C LYS A 142 1.60 16.36 12.78
N ASN A 143 2.84 15.91 12.65
CA ASN A 143 3.27 15.25 11.41
C ASN A 143 2.63 13.86 11.26
N LEU A 144 2.43 13.13 12.36
CA LEU A 144 1.72 11.85 12.35
C LEU A 144 0.24 12.05 12.03
N GLU A 145 -0.38 13.10 12.53
CA GLU A 145 -1.76 13.45 12.21
C GLU A 145 -1.92 13.76 10.71
N ILE A 146 -1.04 14.60 10.13
CA ILE A 146 -1.06 14.93 8.70
C ILE A 146 -0.87 13.66 7.86
N LEU A 147 0.15 12.86 8.18
CA LEU A 147 0.43 11.61 7.47
C LEU A 147 -0.73 10.62 7.59
N GLY A 148 -1.33 10.51 8.78
CA GLY A 148 -2.46 9.63 9.02
C GLY A 148 -3.71 10.04 8.24
N LYS A 149 -4.03 11.34 8.18
CA LYS A 149 -5.14 11.85 7.34
C LYS A 149 -4.94 11.47 5.88
N GLN A 150 -3.74 11.68 5.32
CA GLN A 150 -3.41 11.29 3.95
C GLN A 150 -3.56 9.79 3.71
N VAL A 151 -3.10 8.96 4.65
CA VAL A 151 -3.21 7.49 4.57
C VAL A 151 -4.67 7.03 4.59
N ILE A 152 -5.47 7.57 5.52
CA ILE A 152 -6.88 7.20 5.68
C ILE A 152 -7.69 7.64 4.47
N GLU A 153 -7.50 8.87 3.99
CA GLU A 153 -8.19 9.38 2.81
C GLU A 153 -7.92 8.52 1.57
N GLU A 154 -6.64 8.20 1.30
CA GLU A 154 -6.27 7.36 0.16
C GLU A 154 -6.87 5.94 0.29
N LEU A 155 -6.90 5.39 1.52
CA LEU A 155 -7.48 4.08 1.79
C LEU A 155 -9.01 4.08 1.64
N GLU A 156 -9.70 5.15 2.04
CA GLU A 156 -11.15 5.29 1.90
C GLU A 156 -11.56 5.43 0.43
N GLN A 157 -10.82 6.19 -0.37
CA GLN A 157 -11.00 6.26 -1.82
C GLN A 157 -10.84 4.87 -2.43
N TYR A 158 -9.77 4.15 -2.06
CA TYR A 158 -9.54 2.80 -2.54
C TYR A 158 -10.65 1.82 -2.12
N ARG A 159 -11.20 1.94 -0.89
CA ARG A 159 -12.34 1.14 -0.43
C ARG A 159 -13.59 1.36 -1.27
N LYS A 160 -13.90 2.60 -1.66
CA LYS A 160 -15.05 2.90 -2.52
C LYS A 160 -14.91 2.21 -3.88
N ILE A 161 -13.72 2.30 -4.48
CA ILE A 161 -13.41 1.68 -5.77
C ILE A 161 -13.51 0.15 -5.69
N VAL A 162 -12.89 -0.46 -4.66
CA VAL A 162 -12.97 -1.91 -4.47
C VAL A 162 -14.41 -2.37 -4.17
N SER A 163 -15.19 -1.59 -3.41
CA SER A 163 -16.60 -1.88 -3.18
C SER A 163 -17.43 -1.80 -4.46
N ALA A 164 -17.21 -0.78 -5.30
CA ALA A 164 -17.88 -0.64 -6.58
C ALA A 164 -17.58 -1.83 -7.49
N TRP A 165 -16.31 -2.23 -7.57
CA TRP A 165 -15.87 -3.42 -8.29
C TRP A 165 -16.52 -4.71 -7.76
N ASN A 166 -16.45 -4.96 -6.45
CA ASN A 166 -16.95 -6.19 -5.84
C ASN A 166 -18.48 -6.36 -6.00
N ASN A 167 -19.21 -5.27 -6.25
CA ASN A 167 -20.67 -5.28 -6.45
C ASN A 167 -21.09 -5.51 -7.91
N GLN A 168 -20.16 -5.55 -8.87
CA GLN A 168 -20.51 -5.84 -10.27
C GLN A 168 -20.69 -7.36 -10.47
N GLU A 169 -21.71 -7.79 -11.22
CA GLU A 169 -21.95 -9.20 -11.63
C GLU A 169 -20.78 -9.82 -12.43
N LYS A 170 -19.82 -8.97 -12.78
CA LYS A 170 -18.67 -9.19 -13.65
C LYS A 170 -17.56 -10.06 -13.03
N ALA A 171 -17.77 -10.66 -11.86
CA ALA A 171 -16.84 -11.59 -11.22
C ALA A 171 -16.52 -12.85 -12.07
N GLU A 172 -17.27 -13.10 -13.16
CA GLU A 172 -17.12 -14.29 -13.99
C GLU A 172 -16.08 -14.19 -15.12
N GLN A 173 -15.54 -13.00 -15.49
CA GLN A 173 -14.63 -12.90 -16.66
C GLN A 173 -13.44 -11.91 -16.61
N LEU A 174 -13.08 -11.34 -15.46
CA LEU A 174 -12.27 -10.13 -15.51
C LEU A 174 -10.73 -10.26 -15.54
N ASP A 175 -10.16 -9.73 -16.62
CA ASP A 175 -8.75 -9.42 -16.84
C ASP A 175 -8.26 -8.38 -15.80
N PRO A 176 -7.12 -8.62 -15.11
CA PRO A 176 -6.38 -7.61 -14.34
C PRO A 176 -6.31 -6.19 -14.94
N ILE A 177 -6.21 -6.09 -16.26
CA ILE A 177 -6.15 -4.81 -16.98
C ILE A 177 -7.48 -4.09 -16.93
N LEU A 178 -8.60 -4.78 -17.10
CA LEU A 178 -9.94 -4.20 -16.99
C LEU A 178 -10.24 -3.74 -15.54
N LEU A 179 -9.81 -4.47 -14.52
CA LEU A 179 -9.88 -4.04 -13.11
C LEU A 179 -9.16 -2.72 -12.88
N VAL A 180 -7.91 -2.64 -13.32
CA VAL A 180 -7.10 -1.45 -13.07
C VAL A 180 -7.55 -0.29 -13.96
N SER A 181 -8.06 -0.58 -15.16
CA SER A 181 -8.64 0.43 -16.03
C SER A 181 -9.95 0.98 -15.45
N SER A 182 -10.83 0.14 -14.89
CA SER A 182 -12.04 0.60 -14.20
C SER A 182 -11.69 1.42 -12.95
N PHE A 183 -10.63 1.06 -12.22
CA PHE A 183 -10.15 1.84 -11.08
C PHE A 183 -9.68 3.24 -11.51
N LEU A 184 -9.06 3.37 -12.68
CA LEU A 184 -8.66 4.66 -13.22
C LEU A 184 -9.83 5.46 -13.78
N GLU A 185 -10.82 4.81 -14.41
CA GLU A 185 -12.05 5.47 -14.86
C GLU A 185 -12.85 6.01 -13.68
N GLU A 186 -13.01 5.23 -12.62
CA GLU A 186 -13.66 5.68 -11.38
C GLU A 186 -12.84 6.78 -10.68
N ALA A 187 -11.50 6.70 -10.68
CA ALA A 187 -10.67 7.78 -10.14
C ALA A 187 -10.81 9.11 -10.93
N LYS A 188 -11.16 9.06 -12.23
CA LYS A 188 -11.52 10.28 -13.00
C LYS A 188 -12.87 10.86 -12.58
N LEU A 189 -13.80 10.03 -12.12
CA LEU A 189 -15.10 10.47 -11.59
C LEU A 189 -14.99 11.05 -10.18
N PHE A 190 -13.94 10.69 -9.44
CA PHE A 190 -13.65 11.21 -8.10
C PHE A 190 -12.22 11.78 -8.04
N PRO A 191 -11.96 12.92 -8.71
CA PRO A 191 -10.63 13.53 -8.66
C PRO A 191 -10.28 13.91 -7.21
N PRO A 192 -9.01 13.73 -6.80
CA PRO A 192 -8.57 14.20 -5.49
C PRO A 192 -8.82 15.70 -5.37
N GLN A 193 -9.39 16.13 -4.24
CA GLN A 193 -9.72 17.53 -3.94
C GLN A 193 -8.47 18.37 -3.70
#